data_AF-V5B5I5-F1
#
_entry.id   AF-V5B5I5-F1
#
_cell.length_a   1.000
_cell.length_b   1.000
_cell.length_c   1.000
_cell.angle_alpha   90.00
_cell.angle_beta   90.00
_cell.angle_gamma   90.00
#
_symmetry.space_group_name_H-M   'P 1'
#
loop_
_entity.id
_entity.type
_entity.pdbx_description
1 polymer ?
#
loop_
_entity_poly.entity_id
_entity_poly.type
_entity_poly.pdbx_seq_one_letter_code
_entity_poly.pdbx_strand_id
1 'polypeptide(L)'
;MEDEEEMKRVNAIESNREEARERQPSVFCERAKHEAEKMTKELGRRGGATLDEIGRALEAKKRESSALQTGRESRNWEYKHTLEKIRTRKQTEESASERLRQEMQQPEQGRSLRQSAIETREQQLEMIQLDRAREREAIMRERHSIQAVRRTVREERCRQRRQWIHQIKEMNAKFPEPVRPLAEERKKKREQATAKENAAERALAADIKTIEEYLPKLISVEEIPVNPEETDIIRRQFDEVFTQ
;
A
#
# COMPACT_ATOMS: atom_id res chain seq x y z
N MET A 1 31.78 27.48 -150.43
CA MET A 1 32.52 26.82 -149.33
C MET A 1 33.14 27.86 -148.37
N GLU A 2 32.57 29.07 -148.25
CA GLU A 2 33.03 30.08 -147.27
C GLU A 2 32.02 30.26 -146.11
N ASP A 3 30.73 29.97 -146.31
CA ASP A 3 29.68 30.14 -145.29
C ASP A 3 29.71 29.11 -144.13
N GLU A 4 30.42 27.99 -144.28
CA GLU A 4 30.40 26.88 -143.31
C GLU A 4 31.44 27.02 -142.18
N GLU A 5 32.53 27.76 -142.42
CA GLU A 5 33.57 28.01 -141.40
C GLU A 5 33.20 29.19 -140.48
N GLU A 6 32.51 30.21 -140.99
CA GLU A 6 32.01 31.31 -140.16
C GLU A 6 30.95 30.83 -139.16
N MET A 7 30.04 29.96 -139.59
CA MET A 7 28.99 29.40 -138.72
C MET A 7 29.58 28.62 -137.53
N LYS A 8 30.71 27.92 -137.72
CA LYS A 8 31.40 27.20 -136.64
C LYS A 8 32.04 28.13 -135.61
N ARG A 9 32.58 29.28 -136.03
CA ARG A 9 33.20 30.25 -135.11
C ARG A 9 32.16 30.98 -134.29
N VAL A 10 31.03 31.36 -134.91
CA VAL A 10 29.90 31.97 -134.20
C VAL A 10 29.33 31.00 -133.16
N ASN A 11 29.09 29.74 -133.53
CA ASN A 11 28.61 28.72 -132.60
C ASN A 11 29.58 28.47 -131.42
N ALA A 12 30.89 28.51 -131.64
CA ALA A 12 31.87 28.35 -130.55
C ALA A 12 31.89 29.54 -129.58
N ILE A 13 31.68 30.77 -130.08
CA ILE A 13 31.61 31.97 -129.24
C ILE A 13 30.30 32.01 -128.45
N GLU A 14 29.18 31.67 -129.09
CA GLU A 14 27.89 31.56 -128.41
C GLU A 14 27.93 30.46 -127.35
N SER A 15 28.45 29.28 -127.67
CA SER A 15 28.61 28.17 -126.71
C SER A 15 29.46 28.55 -125.49
N ASN A 16 30.60 29.21 -125.68
CA ASN A 16 31.43 29.67 -124.56
C ASN A 16 30.75 30.77 -123.73
N ARG A 17 29.97 31.64 -124.37
CA ARG A 17 29.23 32.71 -123.67
C ARG A 17 28.05 32.15 -122.89
N GLU A 18 27.38 31.11 -123.42
CA GLU A 18 26.34 30.35 -122.73
C GLU A 18 26.94 29.62 -121.51
N GLU A 19 28.05 28.89 -121.68
CA GLU A 19 28.75 28.23 -120.58
C GLU A 19 29.21 29.20 -119.49
N ALA A 20 29.71 30.38 -119.87
CA ALA A 20 30.12 31.40 -118.89
C ALA A 20 28.91 31.98 -118.12
N ARG A 21 27.77 32.17 -118.79
CA ARG A 21 26.52 32.60 -118.15
C ARG A 21 25.95 31.54 -117.21
N GLU A 22 26.16 30.26 -117.50
CA GLU A 22 25.69 29.16 -116.64
C GLU A 22 26.62 28.92 -115.43
N ARG A 23 27.93 29.10 -115.61
CA ARG A 23 28.93 28.92 -114.54
C ARG A 23 28.95 30.06 -113.51
N GLN A 24 28.72 31.30 -113.91
CA GLN A 24 28.78 32.46 -112.99
C GLN A 24 27.79 32.40 -111.81
N PRO A 25 26.49 32.11 -112.02
CA PRO A 25 25.53 31.96 -110.93
C PRO A 25 25.92 30.83 -109.97
N SER A 26 26.45 29.73 -110.50
CA SER A 26 26.90 28.59 -109.70
C SER A 26 28.03 28.98 -108.75
N VAL A 27 29.03 29.73 -109.22
CA VAL A 27 30.14 30.22 -108.39
C VAL A 27 29.67 31.21 -107.33
N PHE A 28 28.73 32.11 -107.66
CA PHE A 28 28.15 33.04 -106.70
C PHE A 28 27.35 32.31 -105.61
N CYS A 29 26.52 31.34 -106.01
CA CYS A 29 25.77 30.49 -105.08
C CYS A 29 26.68 29.73 -104.13
N GLU A 30 27.79 29.14 -104.62
CA GLU A 30 28.72 28.41 -103.76
C GLU A 30 29.46 29.35 -102.77
N ARG A 31 29.82 30.57 -103.18
CA ARG A 31 30.39 31.56 -102.25
C ARG A 31 29.40 32.00 -101.19
N ALA A 32 28.15 32.30 -101.58
CA ALA A 32 27.11 32.68 -100.65
C ALA A 32 26.80 31.56 -99.64
N LYS A 33 26.78 30.29 -100.07
CA LYS A 33 26.66 29.13 -99.19
C LYS A 33 27.83 29.06 -98.20
N HIS A 34 29.06 29.21 -98.69
CA HIS A 34 30.23 29.14 -97.83
C HIS A 34 30.26 30.28 -96.79
N GLU A 35 29.93 31.51 -97.18
CA GLU A 35 29.85 32.65 -96.25
C GLU A 35 28.74 32.48 -95.21
N ALA A 36 27.56 32.01 -95.63
CA ALA A 36 26.46 31.70 -94.70
C ALA A 36 26.86 30.61 -93.70
N GLU A 37 27.55 29.56 -94.15
CA GLU A 37 28.02 28.49 -93.27
C GLU A 37 29.08 28.99 -92.28
N LYS A 38 29.98 29.88 -92.71
CA LYS A 38 30.99 30.50 -91.85
C LYS A 38 30.35 31.39 -90.78
N MET A 39 29.40 32.24 -91.17
CA MET A 39 28.65 33.10 -90.24
C MET A 39 27.87 32.27 -89.20
N THR A 40 27.28 31.16 -89.62
CA THR A 40 26.57 30.23 -88.73
C THR A 40 27.53 29.63 -87.69
N LYS A 41 28.73 29.22 -88.12
CA LYS A 41 29.77 28.69 -87.20
C LYS A 41 30.30 29.76 -86.25
N GLU A 42 30.48 31.00 -86.70
CA GLU A 42 30.97 32.10 -85.84
C GLU A 42 29.92 32.54 -84.80
N LEU A 43 28.64 32.61 -85.19
CA LEU A 43 27.54 32.88 -84.26
C LEU A 43 27.42 31.77 -83.19
N GLY A 44 27.60 30.50 -83.59
CA GLY A 44 27.67 29.39 -82.64
C GLY A 44 28.83 29.50 -81.65
N ARG A 45 29.99 30.01 -82.08
CA ARG A 45 31.15 30.27 -81.19
C ARG A 45 30.92 31.44 -80.24
N ARG A 46 30.31 32.55 -80.71
CA ARG A 46 30.02 33.73 -79.88
C ARG A 46 28.88 33.50 -78.89
N GLY A 47 27.93 32.61 -79.21
CA GLY A 47 26.77 32.28 -78.38
C GLY A 47 27.07 31.40 -77.16
N GLY A 48 28.30 30.90 -77.00
CA GLY A 48 28.77 30.18 -75.80
C GLY A 48 28.24 28.75 -75.64
N ALA A 49 27.05 28.44 -76.15
CA ALA A 49 26.50 27.09 -76.21
C ALA A 49 25.79 26.86 -77.55
N THR A 50 26.01 25.69 -78.13
CA THR A 50 25.31 25.26 -79.36
C THR A 50 23.89 24.79 -79.01
N LEU A 51 22.95 24.87 -79.96
CA LEU A 51 21.56 24.40 -79.77
C LEU A 51 21.49 22.93 -79.30
N ASP A 52 22.43 22.12 -79.76
CA ASP A 52 22.58 20.71 -79.39
C ASP A 52 23.00 20.53 -77.92
N GLU A 53 23.88 21.39 -77.39
CA GLU A 53 24.25 21.41 -75.97
C GLU A 53 23.08 21.83 -75.07
N ILE A 54 22.30 22.84 -75.51
CA ILE A 54 21.10 23.27 -74.79
C ILE A 54 20.05 22.14 -74.79
N GLY A 55 19.88 21.44 -75.92
CA GLY A 55 19.01 20.27 -76.02
C GLY A 55 19.43 19.15 -75.07
N ARG A 56 20.73 18.82 -75.03
CA ARG A 56 21.27 17.84 -74.07
C ARG A 56 21.06 18.25 -72.61
N ALA A 57 21.30 19.51 -72.27
CA ALA A 57 21.11 20.03 -70.91
C ALA A 57 19.63 19.99 -70.49
N LEU A 58 18.71 20.33 -71.39
CA LEU A 58 17.28 20.25 -71.15
C LEU A 58 16.84 18.79 -70.90
N GLU A 59 17.30 17.85 -71.73
CA GLU A 59 17.00 16.43 -71.55
C GLU A 59 17.62 15.86 -70.27
N ALA A 60 18.80 16.31 -69.86
CA ALA A 60 19.38 15.96 -68.56
C ALA A 60 18.51 16.48 -67.40
N LYS A 61 18.05 17.74 -67.47
CA LYS A 61 17.18 18.34 -66.45
C LYS A 61 15.80 17.70 -66.38
N LYS A 62 15.23 17.28 -67.52
CA LYS A 62 13.98 16.49 -67.54
C LYS A 62 14.16 15.17 -66.80
N ARG A 63 15.24 14.42 -67.09
CA ARG A 63 15.55 13.16 -66.38
C ARG A 63 15.75 13.38 -64.87
N GLU A 64 16.49 14.41 -64.50
CA GLU A 64 16.68 14.79 -63.09
C GLU A 64 15.35 15.13 -62.42
N SER A 65 14.50 15.92 -63.07
CA SER A 65 13.17 16.26 -62.56
C SER A 65 12.27 15.03 -62.41
N SER A 66 12.27 14.12 -63.38
CA SER A 66 11.52 12.86 -63.30
C SER A 66 12.02 12.00 -62.13
N ALA A 67 13.34 11.87 -61.95
CA ALA A 67 13.91 11.12 -60.84
C ALA A 67 13.55 11.74 -59.47
N LEU A 68 13.59 13.07 -59.36
CA LEU A 68 13.17 13.78 -58.16
C LEU A 68 11.67 13.63 -57.89
N GLN A 69 10.85 13.64 -58.94
CA GLN A 69 9.40 13.44 -58.82
C GLN A 69 9.08 12.02 -58.31
N THR A 70 9.67 10.99 -58.90
CA THR A 70 9.51 9.60 -58.43
C THR A 70 10.00 9.46 -57.00
N GLY A 71 11.16 10.04 -56.64
CA GLY A 71 11.67 10.02 -55.28
C GLY A 71 10.80 10.77 -54.26
N ARG A 72 10.05 11.80 -54.68
CA ARG A 72 9.04 12.48 -53.83
C ARG A 72 7.80 11.62 -53.67
N GLU A 73 7.33 11.00 -54.74
CA GLU A 73 6.15 10.12 -54.73
C GLU A 73 6.37 8.89 -53.85
N SER A 74 7.53 8.23 -53.96
CA SER A 74 7.90 7.09 -53.08
C SER A 74 7.89 7.49 -51.61
N ARG A 75 8.54 8.61 -51.26
CA ARG A 75 8.54 9.11 -49.86
C ARG A 75 7.14 9.50 -49.38
N ASN A 76 6.33 10.13 -50.23
CA ASN A 76 4.96 10.49 -49.88
C ASN A 76 4.12 9.23 -49.60
N TRP A 77 4.30 8.18 -50.41
CA TRP A 77 3.65 6.89 -50.20
C TRP A 77 4.08 6.23 -48.88
N GLU A 78 5.39 6.21 -48.59
CA GLU A 78 5.93 5.68 -47.32
C GLU A 78 5.41 6.43 -46.09
N TYR A 79 5.36 7.77 -46.15
CA TYR A 79 4.81 8.58 -45.07
C TYR A 79 3.33 8.32 -44.85
N LYS A 80 2.53 8.25 -45.92
CA LYS A 80 1.10 7.92 -45.83
C LYS A 80 0.89 6.56 -45.17
N HIS A 81 1.64 5.55 -45.61
CA HIS A 81 1.53 4.21 -45.06
C HIS A 81 1.97 4.12 -43.59
N THR A 82 3.04 4.85 -43.22
CA THR A 82 3.48 4.93 -41.82
C THR A 82 2.47 5.64 -40.94
N LEU A 83 1.88 6.74 -41.41
CA LEU A 83 0.83 7.46 -40.71
C LEU A 83 -0.41 6.58 -40.48
N GLU A 84 -0.79 5.78 -41.47
CA GLU A 84 -1.93 4.86 -41.35
C GLU A 84 -1.66 3.76 -40.31
N LYS A 85 -0.42 3.22 -40.26
CA LYS A 85 0.00 2.28 -39.21
C LYS A 85 -0.05 2.90 -37.82
N ILE A 86 0.38 4.16 -37.68
CA ILE A 86 0.31 4.87 -36.39
C ILE A 86 -1.14 5.09 -35.99
N ARG A 87 -2.00 5.47 -36.94
CA ARG A 87 -3.43 5.70 -36.70
C ARG A 87 -4.14 4.46 -36.17
N THR A 88 -3.92 3.31 -36.82
CA THR A 88 -4.53 2.04 -36.41
C THR A 88 -4.02 1.59 -35.03
N ARG A 89 -2.70 1.69 -34.78
CA ARG A 89 -2.13 1.40 -33.45
C ARG A 89 -2.74 2.27 -32.35
N LYS A 90 -2.81 3.58 -32.58
CA LYS A 90 -3.41 4.53 -31.65
C LYS A 90 -4.84 4.13 -31.30
N GLN A 91 -5.67 3.81 -32.29
CA GLN A 91 -7.05 3.38 -32.06
C GLN A 91 -7.13 2.10 -31.22
N THR A 92 -6.26 1.11 -31.49
CA THR A 92 -6.23 -0.12 -30.70
C THR A 92 -5.79 0.10 -29.26
N GLU A 93 -4.81 0.98 -29.04
CA GLU A 93 -4.30 1.34 -27.71
C GLU A 93 -5.35 2.15 -26.91
N GLU A 94 -6.04 3.10 -27.54
CA GLU A 94 -7.14 3.85 -26.94
C GLU A 94 -8.27 2.90 -26.53
N SER A 95 -8.66 1.97 -27.42
CA SER A 95 -9.69 0.96 -27.15
C SER A 95 -9.28 0.01 -26.02
N ALA A 96 -8.01 -0.38 -25.94
CA ALA A 96 -7.50 -1.21 -24.86
C ALA A 96 -7.50 -0.46 -23.52
N SER A 97 -7.12 0.82 -23.54
CA SER A 97 -7.10 1.69 -22.36
C SER A 97 -8.50 1.94 -21.81
N GLU A 98 -9.50 2.07 -22.68
CA GLU A 98 -10.89 2.21 -22.27
C GLU A 98 -11.44 0.94 -21.64
N ARG A 99 -11.16 -0.24 -22.22
CA ARG A 99 -11.51 -1.53 -21.62
C ARG A 99 -10.90 -1.70 -20.23
N LEU A 100 -9.62 -1.35 -20.07
CA LEU A 100 -8.96 -1.40 -18.77
C LEU A 100 -9.63 -0.48 -17.75
N ARG A 101 -10.00 0.75 -18.16
CA ARG A 101 -10.75 1.67 -17.29
C ARG A 101 -12.09 1.09 -16.85
N GLN A 102 -12.80 0.37 -17.72
CA GLN A 102 -14.06 -0.29 -17.37
C GLN A 102 -13.83 -1.46 -16.41
N GLU A 103 -12.81 -2.29 -16.66
CA GLU A 103 -12.43 -3.41 -15.79
C GLU A 103 -12.03 -2.94 -14.39
N MET A 104 -11.41 -1.76 -14.27
CA MET A 104 -11.01 -1.16 -12.99
C MET A 104 -12.19 -0.66 -12.14
N GLN A 105 -13.36 -0.39 -12.71
CA GLN A 105 -14.50 0.13 -11.95
C GLN A 105 -15.02 -0.87 -10.90
N GLN A 106 -15.12 -2.14 -11.26
CA GLN A 106 -15.61 -3.20 -10.35
C GLN A 106 -14.70 -3.41 -9.12
N PRO A 107 -13.38 -3.60 -9.25
CA PRO A 107 -12.50 -3.73 -8.10
C PRO A 107 -12.43 -2.44 -7.27
N GLU A 108 -12.53 -1.25 -7.87
CA GLU A 108 -12.60 0.02 -7.13
C GLU A 108 -13.86 0.10 -6.26
N GLN A 109 -15.03 -0.22 -6.82
CA GLN A 109 -16.28 -0.31 -6.06
C GLN A 109 -16.19 -1.37 -4.96
N GLY A 110 -15.69 -2.56 -5.29
CA GLY A 110 -15.49 -3.65 -4.33
C GLY A 110 -14.47 -3.32 -3.24
N ARG A 111 -13.49 -2.46 -3.51
CA ARG A 111 -12.57 -1.94 -2.51
C ARG A 111 -13.27 -0.95 -1.59
N SER A 112 -14.06 -0.02 -2.15
CA SER A 112 -14.82 0.96 -1.37
C SER A 112 -15.80 0.28 -0.42
N LEU A 113 -16.51 -0.76 -0.86
CA LEU A 113 -17.45 -1.52 -0.02
C LEU A 113 -16.74 -2.30 1.09
N ARG A 114 -15.57 -2.88 0.80
CA ARG A 114 -14.78 -3.58 1.82
C ARG A 114 -14.22 -2.62 2.85
N GLN A 115 -13.78 -1.44 2.41
CA GLN A 115 -13.27 -0.41 3.30
C GLN A 115 -14.35 0.05 4.31
N SER A 116 -15.56 0.36 3.83
CA SER A 116 -16.66 0.76 4.72
C SER A 116 -17.13 -0.37 5.65
N ALA A 117 -17.09 -1.62 5.19
CA ALA A 117 -17.39 -2.78 6.03
C ALA A 117 -16.34 -2.98 7.14
N ILE A 118 -15.06 -2.72 6.85
CA ILE A 118 -13.98 -2.77 7.85
C ILE A 118 -14.18 -1.67 8.89
N GLU A 119 -14.39 -0.42 8.47
CA GLU A 119 -14.61 0.71 9.37
C GLU A 119 -15.81 0.48 10.31
N THR A 120 -16.89 -0.10 9.79
CA THR A 120 -18.06 -0.45 10.61
C THR A 120 -17.73 -1.51 11.66
N ARG A 121 -16.94 -2.53 11.30
CA ARG A 121 -16.50 -3.57 12.25
C ARG A 121 -15.54 -3.02 13.29
N GLU A 122 -14.64 -2.11 12.90
CA GLU A 122 -13.73 -1.44 13.83
C GLU A 122 -14.50 -0.66 14.89
N GLN A 123 -15.52 0.11 14.49
CA GLN A 123 -16.40 0.82 15.42
C GLN A 123 -17.14 -0.14 16.37
N GLN A 124 -17.64 -1.27 15.86
CA GLN A 124 -18.29 -2.29 16.69
C GLN A 124 -17.32 -2.91 17.71
N LEU A 125 -16.07 -3.18 17.29
CA LEU A 125 -15.04 -3.72 18.16
C LEU A 125 -14.64 -2.73 19.25
N GLU A 126 -14.53 -1.45 18.93
CA GLU A 126 -14.25 -0.39 19.91
C GLU A 126 -15.34 -0.33 20.98
N MET A 127 -16.62 -0.39 20.59
CA MET A 127 -17.74 -0.43 21.53
C MET A 127 -17.67 -1.66 22.46
N ILE A 128 -17.40 -2.84 21.91
CA ILE A 128 -17.27 -4.07 22.70
C ILE A 128 -16.09 -3.97 23.69
N GLN A 129 -14.97 -3.38 23.28
CA GLN A 129 -13.82 -3.18 24.16
C GLN A 129 -14.14 -2.22 25.31
N LEU A 130 -14.87 -1.14 25.04
CA LEU A 130 -15.33 -0.21 26.07
C LEU A 130 -16.27 -0.89 27.07
N ASP A 131 -17.22 -1.68 26.61
CA ASP A 131 -18.13 -2.40 27.50
C ASP A 131 -17.39 -3.45 28.35
N ARG A 132 -16.46 -4.21 27.75
CA ARG A 132 -15.59 -5.13 28.51
C ARG A 132 -14.75 -4.40 29.57
N ALA A 133 -14.23 -3.21 29.26
CA ALA A 133 -13.48 -2.42 30.22
C ALA A 133 -14.37 -1.96 31.38
N ARG A 134 -15.59 -1.49 31.09
CA ARG A 134 -16.57 -1.08 32.10
C ARG A 134 -16.98 -2.24 33.01
N GLU A 135 -17.18 -3.42 32.45
CA GLU A 135 -17.49 -4.65 33.21
C GLU A 135 -16.35 -5.02 34.15
N ARG A 136 -15.09 -5.03 33.65
CA ARG A 136 -13.89 -5.30 34.46
C ARG A 136 -13.78 -4.30 35.62
N GLU A 137 -14.01 -3.02 35.38
CA GLU A 137 -14.03 -2.01 36.44
C GLU A 137 -15.14 -2.23 37.46
N ALA A 138 -16.34 -2.61 37.02
CA ALA A 138 -17.47 -2.88 37.92
C ALA A 138 -17.16 -4.06 38.85
N ILE A 139 -16.63 -5.16 38.30
CA ILE A 139 -16.20 -6.33 39.07
C ILE A 139 -15.12 -5.94 40.09
N MET A 140 -14.13 -5.16 39.67
CA MET A 140 -13.08 -4.70 40.58
C MET A 140 -13.66 -3.84 41.70
N ARG A 141 -14.55 -2.90 41.40
CA ARG A 141 -15.22 -2.06 42.42
C ARG A 141 -16.01 -2.91 43.42
N GLU A 142 -16.79 -3.88 42.94
CA GLU A 142 -17.55 -4.77 43.79
C GLU A 142 -16.65 -5.64 44.68
N ARG A 143 -15.57 -6.21 44.12
CA ARG A 143 -14.58 -6.97 44.89
C ARG A 143 -13.99 -6.16 46.04
N HIS A 144 -13.63 -4.90 45.79
CA HIS A 144 -13.13 -4.01 46.84
C HIS A 144 -14.18 -3.73 47.90
N SER A 145 -15.44 -3.50 47.49
CA SER A 145 -16.58 -3.32 48.41
C SER A 145 -16.79 -4.54 49.31
N ILE A 146 -16.87 -5.73 48.72
CA ILE A 146 -17.01 -7.00 49.45
C ILE A 146 -15.83 -7.21 50.39
N GLN A 147 -14.60 -6.92 49.96
CA GLN A 147 -13.42 -7.05 50.82
C GLN A 147 -13.48 -6.08 52.01
N ALA A 148 -13.96 -4.85 51.82
CA ALA A 148 -14.16 -3.89 52.89
C ALA A 148 -15.20 -4.40 53.91
N VAL A 149 -16.35 -4.91 53.44
CA VAL A 149 -17.38 -5.51 54.31
C VAL A 149 -16.86 -6.73 55.05
N ARG A 150 -16.08 -7.60 54.40
CA ARG A 150 -15.46 -8.76 55.07
C ARG A 150 -14.50 -8.34 56.18
N ARG A 151 -13.74 -7.26 55.98
CA ARG A 151 -12.85 -6.71 57.01
C ARG A 151 -13.65 -6.20 58.22
N THR A 152 -14.70 -5.42 57.99
CA THR A 152 -15.51 -4.88 59.10
C THR A 152 -16.19 -5.98 59.90
N VAL A 153 -16.75 -7.00 59.24
CA VAL A 153 -17.35 -8.16 59.92
C VAL A 153 -16.32 -8.91 60.76
N ARG A 154 -15.12 -9.18 60.20
CA ARG A 154 -14.04 -9.86 60.94
C ARG A 154 -13.59 -9.06 62.16
N GLU A 155 -13.45 -7.74 62.02
CA GLU A 155 -13.08 -6.85 63.13
C GLU A 155 -14.14 -6.85 64.24
N GLU A 156 -15.42 -6.79 63.90
CA GLU A 156 -16.52 -6.82 64.86
C GLU A 156 -16.58 -8.16 65.60
N ARG A 157 -16.42 -9.28 64.88
CA ARG A 157 -16.32 -10.61 65.50
C ARG A 157 -15.12 -10.72 66.43
N CYS A 158 -13.96 -10.19 66.04
CA CYS A 158 -12.79 -10.15 66.93
C CYS A 158 -13.06 -9.32 68.19
N ARG A 159 -13.80 -8.21 68.09
CA ARG A 159 -14.23 -7.42 69.25
C ARG A 159 -15.16 -8.22 70.17
N GLN A 160 -16.17 -8.88 69.62
CA GLN A 160 -17.09 -9.74 70.39
C GLN A 160 -16.34 -10.88 71.11
N ARG A 161 -15.42 -11.56 70.43
CA ARG A 161 -14.59 -12.62 71.04
C ARG A 161 -13.71 -12.08 72.16
N ARG A 162 -13.10 -10.90 71.98
CA ARG A 162 -12.34 -10.25 73.06
C ARG A 162 -13.22 -9.95 74.28
N GLN A 163 -14.45 -9.48 74.07
CA GLN A 163 -15.41 -9.25 75.16
C GLN A 163 -15.79 -10.56 75.87
N TRP A 164 -16.09 -11.63 75.12
CA TRP A 164 -16.40 -12.95 75.71
C TRP A 164 -15.21 -13.51 76.49
N ILE A 165 -14.00 -13.43 75.96
CA ILE A 165 -12.78 -13.84 76.66
C ILE A 165 -12.61 -13.06 77.95
N HIS A 166 -12.88 -11.76 77.94
CA HIS A 166 -12.81 -10.93 79.14
C HIS A 166 -13.82 -11.39 80.20
N GLN A 167 -15.08 -11.62 79.81
CA GLN A 167 -16.13 -12.12 80.71
C GLN A 167 -15.80 -13.50 81.29
N ILE A 168 -15.26 -14.42 80.47
CA ILE A 168 -14.83 -15.75 80.93
C ILE A 168 -13.69 -15.61 81.94
N LYS A 169 -12.71 -14.73 81.70
CA LYS A 169 -11.63 -14.47 82.66
C LYS A 169 -12.14 -13.89 83.98
N GLU A 170 -13.08 -12.94 83.93
CA GLU A 170 -13.72 -12.40 85.13
C GLU A 170 -14.46 -13.48 85.92
N MET A 171 -15.18 -14.38 85.23
CA MET A 171 -15.88 -15.50 85.87
C MET A 171 -14.90 -16.51 86.47
N ASN A 172 -13.84 -16.88 85.73
CA ASN A 172 -12.79 -17.78 86.21
C ASN A 172 -12.07 -17.22 87.44
N ALA A 173 -11.88 -15.89 87.52
CA ALA A 173 -11.28 -15.24 88.69
C ALA A 173 -12.18 -15.30 89.94
N LYS A 174 -13.51 -15.32 89.77
CA LYS A 174 -14.49 -15.42 90.86
C LYS A 174 -14.78 -16.87 91.29
N PHE A 175 -14.54 -17.84 90.42
CA PHE A 175 -14.80 -19.27 90.70
C PHE A 175 -14.12 -19.83 91.97
N PRO A 176 -12.91 -19.36 92.36
CA PRO A 176 -12.27 -19.74 93.62
C PRO A 176 -12.84 -19.04 94.87
N GLU A 177 -13.69 -18.02 94.73
CA GLU A 177 -14.23 -17.24 95.86
C GLU A 177 -15.07 -18.07 96.83
N PRO A 178 -15.91 -19.04 96.42
CA PRO A 178 -16.63 -19.91 97.37
C PRO A 178 -15.71 -20.88 98.12
N VAL A 179 -14.54 -21.19 97.55
CA VAL A 179 -13.58 -22.17 98.12
C VAL A 179 -12.66 -21.50 99.15
N ARG A 180 -12.30 -20.22 98.94
CA ARG A 180 -11.42 -19.45 99.84
C ARG A 180 -11.90 -19.39 101.30
N PRO A 181 -13.17 -19.04 101.60
CA PRO A 181 -13.68 -18.99 102.97
C PRO A 181 -13.62 -20.35 103.68
N LEU A 182 -13.89 -21.45 102.95
CA LEU A 182 -13.79 -22.80 103.50
C LEU A 182 -12.36 -23.14 103.91
N ALA A 183 -11.37 -22.74 103.09
CA ALA A 183 -9.96 -22.90 103.43
C ALA A 183 -9.54 -22.04 104.64
N GLU A 184 -10.03 -20.81 104.75
CA GLU A 184 -9.77 -19.91 105.87
C GLU A 184 -10.45 -20.34 107.18
N GLU A 185 -11.66 -20.89 107.13
CA GLU A 185 -12.34 -21.47 108.29
C GLU A 185 -11.62 -22.71 108.83
N ARG A 186 -11.12 -23.59 107.94
CA ARG A 186 -10.30 -24.74 108.33
C ARG A 186 -9.03 -24.31 109.05
N LYS A 187 -8.33 -23.28 108.55
CA LYS A 187 -7.16 -22.70 109.22
C LYS A 187 -7.50 -22.19 110.63
N LYS A 188 -8.63 -21.50 110.80
CA LYS A 188 -9.10 -21.02 112.11
C LYS A 188 -9.42 -22.17 113.08
N LYS A 189 -9.98 -23.27 112.59
CA LYS A 189 -10.30 -24.48 113.39
C LYS A 189 -9.13 -25.45 113.59
N ARG A 190 -7.95 -25.19 112.98
CA ARG A 190 -6.79 -26.10 112.91
C ARG A 190 -7.11 -27.47 112.27
N GLU A 191 -8.10 -27.51 111.39
CA GLU A 191 -8.48 -28.72 110.65
C GLU A 191 -7.64 -28.83 109.37
N GLN A 192 -7.15 -30.04 109.06
CA GLN A 192 -6.47 -30.29 107.78
C GLN A 192 -7.52 -30.54 106.67
N ALA A 193 -7.27 -29.99 105.49
CA ALA A 193 -8.06 -30.32 104.30
C ALA A 193 -7.93 -31.81 103.99
N THR A 194 -9.04 -32.46 103.69
CA THR A 194 -9.03 -33.87 103.30
C THR A 194 -8.33 -34.06 101.95
N ALA A 195 -7.79 -35.25 101.70
CA ALA A 195 -7.13 -35.56 100.44
C ALA A 195 -8.06 -35.34 99.22
N LYS A 196 -9.37 -35.57 99.38
CA LYS A 196 -10.39 -35.36 98.35
C LYS A 196 -10.61 -33.88 98.03
N GLU A 197 -10.67 -33.03 99.05
CA GLU A 197 -10.83 -31.58 98.89
C GLU A 197 -9.59 -30.96 98.21
N ASN A 198 -8.39 -31.32 98.66
CA ASN A 198 -7.14 -30.88 98.03
C ASN A 198 -6.99 -31.34 96.58
N ALA A 199 -7.52 -32.51 96.23
CA ALA A 199 -7.54 -33.00 94.86
C ALA A 199 -8.54 -32.21 94.00
N ALA A 200 -9.72 -31.89 94.53
CA ALA A 200 -10.75 -31.10 93.84
C ALA A 200 -10.31 -29.65 93.59
N GLU A 201 -9.67 -28.99 94.56
CA GLU A 201 -9.14 -27.64 94.40
C GLU A 201 -8.04 -27.58 93.34
N ARG A 202 -7.15 -28.57 93.31
CA ARG A 202 -6.10 -28.69 92.29
C ARG A 202 -6.67 -28.98 90.90
N ALA A 203 -7.70 -29.83 90.80
CA ALA A 203 -8.39 -30.09 89.55
C ALA A 203 -9.05 -28.81 89.00
N LEU A 204 -9.76 -28.06 89.86
CA LEU A 204 -10.39 -26.80 89.47
C LEU A 204 -9.36 -25.77 88.96
N ALA A 205 -8.23 -25.63 89.65
CA ALA A 205 -7.15 -24.73 89.21
C ALA A 205 -6.52 -25.17 87.88
N ALA A 206 -6.39 -26.49 87.65
CA ALA A 206 -5.89 -27.03 86.40
C ALA A 206 -6.86 -26.81 85.24
N ASP A 207 -8.17 -26.96 85.46
CA ASP A 207 -9.20 -26.71 84.45
C ASP A 207 -9.25 -25.23 84.07
N ILE A 208 -9.24 -24.32 85.04
CA ILE A 208 -9.19 -22.86 84.80
C ILE A 208 -7.96 -22.51 83.97
N LYS A 209 -6.79 -23.04 84.34
CA LYS A 209 -5.54 -22.81 83.61
C LYS A 209 -5.63 -23.31 82.18
N THR A 210 -6.17 -24.51 81.97
CA THR A 210 -6.36 -25.10 80.65
C THR A 210 -7.26 -24.22 79.79
N ILE A 211 -8.39 -23.74 80.33
CA ILE A 211 -9.30 -22.83 79.62
C ILE A 211 -8.57 -21.55 79.23
N GLU A 212 -7.84 -20.92 80.15
CA GLU A 212 -7.11 -19.67 79.90
C GLU A 212 -6.03 -19.79 78.82
N GLU A 213 -5.38 -20.96 78.68
CA GLU A 213 -4.43 -21.24 77.61
C GLU A 213 -5.06 -21.29 76.21
N TYR A 214 -6.35 -21.69 76.10
CA TYR A 214 -7.05 -21.76 74.82
C TYR A 214 -7.75 -20.45 74.44
N LEU A 215 -8.15 -19.61 75.39
CA LEU A 215 -8.92 -18.38 75.12
C LEU A 215 -8.28 -17.46 74.05
N PRO A 216 -6.95 -17.15 74.08
CA PRO A 216 -6.35 -16.28 73.06
C PRO A 216 -6.43 -16.85 71.64
N LYS A 217 -6.36 -18.18 71.49
CA LYS A 217 -6.40 -18.86 70.18
C LYS A 217 -7.74 -18.68 69.48
N LEU A 218 -8.82 -18.44 70.23
CA LEU A 218 -10.16 -18.19 69.69
C LEU A 218 -10.26 -16.85 68.95
N ILE A 219 -9.41 -15.87 69.24
CA ILE A 219 -9.42 -14.56 68.55
C ILE A 219 -9.03 -14.73 67.07
N SER A 220 -8.09 -15.62 66.77
CA SER A 220 -7.52 -15.84 65.43
C SER A 220 -8.25 -16.87 64.58
N VAL A 221 -9.28 -17.54 65.10
CA VAL A 221 -10.02 -18.56 64.33
C VAL A 221 -10.75 -17.90 63.14
N GLU A 222 -10.37 -18.25 61.91
CA GLU A 222 -11.13 -17.86 60.72
C GLU A 222 -12.49 -18.56 60.73
N GLU A 223 -13.56 -17.80 60.48
CA GLU A 223 -14.95 -18.30 60.55
C GLU A 223 -15.37 -19.11 59.32
N ILE A 224 -14.65 -18.95 58.21
CA ILE A 224 -14.94 -19.63 56.96
C ILE A 224 -13.85 -20.69 56.80
N PRO A 225 -14.17 -22.00 56.83
CA PRO A 225 -13.21 -23.00 56.41
C PRO A 225 -12.90 -22.74 54.94
N VAL A 226 -11.72 -22.18 54.67
CA VAL A 226 -11.23 -21.98 53.32
C VAL A 226 -10.63 -23.32 52.89
N ASN A 227 -11.31 -24.03 51.98
CA ASN A 227 -10.66 -25.13 51.28
C ASN A 227 -9.63 -24.50 50.32
N PRO A 228 -8.32 -24.65 50.59
CA PRO A 228 -7.30 -24.00 49.79
C PRO A 228 -7.29 -24.50 48.33
N GLU A 229 -7.64 -25.77 48.12
CA GLU A 229 -7.68 -26.39 46.78
C GLU A 229 -8.81 -25.81 45.93
N GLU A 230 -10.03 -25.73 46.48
CA GLU A 230 -11.16 -25.09 45.79
C GLU A 230 -10.89 -23.61 45.51
N THR A 231 -10.25 -22.92 46.45
CA THR A 231 -9.91 -21.50 46.30
C THR A 231 -8.89 -21.27 45.18
N ASP A 232 -7.91 -22.15 45.04
CA ASP A 232 -6.91 -22.09 43.95
C ASP A 232 -7.51 -22.51 42.60
N ILE A 233 -8.43 -23.48 42.57
CA ILE A 233 -9.15 -23.85 41.34
C ILE A 233 -9.99 -22.67 40.83
N ILE A 234 -10.77 -22.03 41.72
CA ILE A 234 -11.59 -20.87 41.36
C ILE A 234 -10.71 -19.70 40.89
N ARG A 235 -9.55 -19.47 41.53
CA ARG A 235 -8.59 -18.45 41.08
C ARG A 235 -8.10 -18.71 39.66
N ARG A 236 -7.65 -19.92 39.36
CA ARG A 236 -7.15 -20.28 38.02
C ARG A 236 -8.22 -20.14 36.94
N GLN A 237 -9.46 -20.55 37.25
CA GLN A 237 -10.60 -20.38 36.33
C GLN A 237 -10.89 -18.90 36.04
N PHE A 238 -10.80 -18.03 37.05
CA PHE A 238 -10.92 -16.59 36.83
C PHE A 238 -9.77 -16.06 35.98
N ASP A 239 -8.51 -16.40 36.32
CA ASP A 239 -7.36 -15.90 35.58
C ASP A 239 -7.37 -16.33 34.10
N GLU A 240 -7.82 -17.55 33.76
CA GLU A 240 -8.03 -18.00 32.38
C GLU A 240 -9.11 -17.19 31.63
N VAL A 241 -10.20 -16.82 32.31
CA VAL A 241 -11.29 -16.03 31.71
C VAL A 241 -10.86 -14.57 31.46
N PHE A 242 -9.99 -14.01 32.30
CA PHE A 242 -9.58 -12.60 32.23
C PHE A 242 -8.26 -12.35 31.47
N THR A 243 -7.52 -13.40 31.10
CA THR A 243 -6.31 -13.32 30.27
C THR A 243 -6.58 -13.38 28.76
N GLN A 244 -7.83 -13.64 28.34
CA GLN A 244 -8.33 -13.51 26.95
C GLN A 244 -8.87 -12.09 26.65
#